data_AF-A0A8J7Y4D2-F1
#
_entry.id   AF-A0A8J7Y4D2-F1
#
_cell.length_a   1.000
_cell.length_b   1.000
_cell.length_c   1.000
_cell.angle_alpha   90.00
_cell.angle_beta   90.00
_cell.angle_gamma   90.00
#
_symmetry.space_group_name_H-M   'P 1'
#
loop_
_entity.id
_entity.type
_entity.pdbx_description
1 polymer ?
#
loop_
_entity_poly.entity_id
_entity_poly.type
_entity_poly.pdbx_seq_one_letter_code
_entity_poly.pdbx_strand_id
1 'polypeptide(L)'
;MKRLVVAILMLLSVPSIQGGSNVTQRAVYLENGVVLVRFINMGVDAYWGDEVLANAIEALPILEDLIGVPLPPSIKTVEIYGRKTVAAQEWIVGYNDGNQVSLKTDHPDPTIIFHELVHFWTFHYHIPWPLAEGYCNLYADLCAWRMGYVEVPLQYIDWEAVYSGLKGFEGRAPLNSFNYLGDVSEEQVEYFYMASTAVMYRFYETVGEDSLKIINQRVAEPVLNPDSGRTPLNDSRGGTGILEYLKIDKEVTGVNHAEIFMPVVLAEWGDDQVRGFERGISRYIAVSEVLKGSEFSDQFNPAVNALLQGQFEVFQTTAIQLVEDYYKEELRKATETPAYTVIPAEKETGLLHNKLFWIGVITLVVGISLLAYVISGLVKEEEEFEWESPSRDERKSWMPPRHSIPEEPEEPDEERPETPDLRELTK
;
A
#
# COMPACT_ATOMS: atom_id res chain seq x y z
N MET A 1 29.37 21.58 19.86
CA MET A 1 29.29 21.90 18.41
C MET A 1 28.13 21.23 17.67
N LYS A 2 27.73 19.98 17.96
CA LYS A 2 26.60 19.33 17.23
C LYS A 2 25.20 19.93 17.49
N ARG A 3 24.95 20.56 18.64
CA ARG A 3 23.67 21.24 18.94
C ARG A 3 23.53 22.64 18.33
N LEU A 4 24.62 23.24 17.86
CA LEU A 4 24.61 24.55 17.21
C LEU A 4 24.26 24.45 15.71
N VAL A 5 24.58 23.33 15.07
CA VAL A 5 24.28 23.07 13.65
C VAL A 5 22.78 22.80 13.42
N VAL A 6 22.09 22.19 14.39
CA VAL A 6 20.63 21.96 14.33
C VAL A 6 19.84 23.26 14.51
N ALA A 7 20.35 24.20 15.32
CA ALA A 7 19.72 25.51 15.50
C ALA A 7 19.91 26.44 14.29
N ILE A 8 21.04 26.34 13.58
CA ILE A 8 21.32 27.14 12.37
C ILE A 8 20.51 26.64 11.16
N LEU A 9 20.13 25.36 11.11
CA LEU A 9 19.26 24.82 10.07
C LEU A 9 17.77 25.16 10.28
N MET A 10 17.34 25.54 11.49
CA MET A 10 15.96 26.01 11.74
C MET A 10 15.76 27.53 11.51
N LEU A 11 16.84 28.30 11.32
CA LEU A 11 16.80 29.78 11.29
C LEU A 11 17.04 30.40 9.90
N LEU A 12 17.14 29.60 8.83
CA LEU A 12 17.23 30.09 7.45
C LEU A 12 15.84 30.05 6.78
N SER A 13 14.88 30.77 7.36
CA SER A 13 13.71 31.27 6.63
C SER A 13 14.14 32.45 5.77
N VAL A 14 14.60 32.15 4.54
CA VAL A 14 14.93 33.18 3.55
C VAL A 14 13.62 33.83 3.08
N PRO A 15 13.48 35.16 3.10
CA PRO A 15 12.30 35.83 2.56
C PRO A 15 12.24 35.66 1.05
N SER A 16 11.01 35.47 0.54
CA SER A 16 10.67 35.25 -0.85
C SER A 16 11.10 36.42 -1.75
N ILE A 17 11.86 36.11 -2.81
CA ILE A 17 12.16 37.03 -3.91
C ILE A 17 10.97 36.98 -4.89
N GLN A 18 10.30 38.12 -5.09
CA GLN A 18 9.21 38.28 -6.05
C GLN A 18 9.71 38.17 -7.51
N GLY A 19 9.14 37.22 -8.25
CA GLY A 19 9.19 37.17 -9.72
C GLY A 19 9.50 35.77 -10.26
N GLY A 20 8.46 35.01 -10.59
CA GLY A 20 8.55 33.59 -10.97
C GLY A 20 7.92 32.71 -9.88
N SER A 21 7.34 31.57 -10.24
CA SER A 21 6.67 30.63 -9.31
C SER A 21 7.40 30.52 -7.96
N ASN A 22 6.77 30.97 -6.88
CA ASN A 22 7.33 30.81 -5.54
C ASN A 22 7.10 29.36 -5.11
N VAL A 23 8.18 28.59 -5.04
CA VAL A 23 8.15 27.22 -4.52
C VAL A 23 8.47 27.26 -3.03
N THR A 24 7.52 26.87 -2.19
CA THR A 24 7.76 26.61 -0.77
C THR A 24 7.89 25.11 -0.58
N GLN A 25 8.87 24.62 0.17
CA GLN A 25 9.02 23.18 0.39
C GLN A 25 9.48 22.85 1.80
N ARG A 26 9.10 21.68 2.29
CA ARG A 26 9.52 21.13 3.58
C ARG A 26 9.70 19.63 3.48
N ALA A 27 10.55 19.10 4.36
CA ALA A 27 10.83 17.67 4.44
C ALA A 27 9.95 17.00 5.48
N VAL A 28 9.42 15.83 5.14
CA VAL A 28 8.67 14.93 6.03
C VAL A 28 9.45 13.64 6.16
N TYR A 29 9.58 13.12 7.38
CA TYR A 29 10.23 11.84 7.66
C TYR A 29 9.15 10.77 7.78
N LEU A 30 9.18 9.80 6.88
CA LEU A 30 8.29 8.63 6.84
C LEU A 30 9.11 7.35 7.02
N GLU A 31 8.46 6.20 7.14
CA GLU A 31 9.10 4.89 7.37
C GLU A 31 10.16 4.58 6.29
N ASN A 32 9.84 4.81 5.02
CA ASN A 32 10.73 4.55 3.88
C ASN A 32 11.74 5.68 3.57
N GLY A 33 11.77 6.74 4.40
CA GLY A 33 12.75 7.82 4.31
C GLY A 33 12.14 9.21 4.22
N VAL A 34 12.93 10.14 3.66
CA VAL A 34 12.55 11.56 3.61
C VAL A 34 11.82 11.87 2.30
N VAL A 35 10.65 12.49 2.42
CA VAL A 35 9.85 13.01 1.30
C VAL A 35 9.84 14.52 1.34
N LEU A 36 10.04 15.17 0.19
CA LEU A 36 9.93 16.63 0.08
C LEU A 36 8.52 17.00 -0.38
N VAL A 37 7.76 17.69 0.47
CA VAL A 37 6.47 18.27 0.11
C VAL A 37 6.72 19.68 -0.41
N ARG A 38 6.22 19.97 -1.62
CA ARG A 38 6.43 21.23 -2.33
C ARG A 38 5.09 21.86 -2.68
N PHE A 39 4.97 23.13 -2.35
CA PHE A 39 3.88 23.98 -2.80
C PHE A 39 4.39 24.91 -3.90
N ILE A 40 3.83 24.78 -5.11
CA ILE A 40 4.18 25.56 -6.30
C ILE A 40 3.12 26.64 -6.48
N ASN A 41 3.42 27.85 -6.01
CA ASN A 41 2.51 28.98 -6.08
C ASN A 41 2.51 29.62 -7.49
N MET A 42 1.37 29.56 -8.16
CA MET A 42 1.05 30.14 -9.47
C MET A 42 -0.03 31.23 -9.36
N GLY A 43 0.08 32.12 -8.37
CA GLY A 43 -0.75 33.32 -8.24
C GLY A 43 -1.72 33.33 -7.05
N VAL A 44 -1.55 32.41 -6.10
CA VAL A 44 -2.36 32.32 -4.88
C VAL A 44 -1.69 33.04 -3.70
N ASP A 45 -2.45 33.28 -2.62
CA ASP A 45 -1.93 33.92 -1.41
C ASP A 45 -0.84 33.04 -0.74
N ALA A 46 0.20 33.68 -0.21
CA ALA A 46 1.32 33.00 0.46
C ALA A 46 0.88 32.33 1.76
N TYR A 47 -0.01 32.96 2.53
CA TYR A 47 -0.59 32.37 3.75
C TYR A 47 -1.26 31.02 3.45
N TRP A 48 -1.98 30.97 2.34
CA TRP A 48 -2.68 29.77 1.88
C TRP A 48 -1.73 28.66 1.48
N GLY A 49 -0.66 28.99 0.75
CA GLY A 49 0.37 28.01 0.39
C GLY A 49 1.06 27.39 1.61
N ASP A 50 1.25 28.18 2.68
CA ASP A 50 1.80 27.69 3.94
C ASP A 50 0.82 26.77 4.69
N GLU A 51 -0.48 27.07 4.71
CA GLU A 51 -1.51 26.21 5.32
C GLU A 51 -1.65 24.87 4.58
N VAL A 52 -1.74 24.88 3.25
CA VAL A 52 -1.80 23.66 2.43
C VAL A 52 -0.57 22.80 2.65
N LEU A 53 0.60 23.43 2.67
CA LEU A 53 1.86 22.75 2.92
C LEU A 53 1.92 22.16 4.34
N ALA A 54 1.44 22.90 5.35
CA ALA A 54 1.38 22.42 6.73
C ALA A 54 0.45 21.21 6.87
N ASN A 55 -0.77 21.30 6.32
CA ASN A 55 -1.75 20.20 6.33
C ASN A 55 -1.17 18.94 5.68
N ALA A 56 -0.53 19.07 4.52
CA ALA A 56 0.05 17.92 3.83
C ALA A 56 1.20 17.26 4.61
N ILE A 57 2.04 18.07 5.27
CA ILE A 57 3.17 17.58 6.08
C ILE A 57 2.70 16.84 7.32
N GLU A 58 1.66 17.34 7.97
CA GLU A 58 1.10 16.74 9.17
C GLU A 58 0.29 15.47 8.83
N ALA A 59 -0.43 15.49 7.71
CA ALA A 59 -1.26 14.37 7.28
C ALA A 59 -0.47 13.16 6.78
N LEU A 60 0.62 13.34 6.01
CA LEU A 60 1.39 12.22 5.45
C LEU A 60 1.78 11.12 6.46
N PRO A 61 2.39 11.44 7.62
CA PRO A 61 2.72 10.41 8.61
C PRO A 61 1.47 9.79 9.28
N ILE A 62 0.38 10.54 9.41
CA ILE A 62 -0.88 10.04 9.97
C ILE A 62 -1.56 9.09 8.98
N LEU A 63 -1.56 9.42 7.70
CA LEU A 63 -2.07 8.58 6.62
C LEU A 63 -1.27 7.27 6.50
N GLU A 64 0.07 7.34 6.62
CA GLU A 64 0.93 6.15 6.66
C GLU A 64 0.56 5.22 7.83
N ASP A 65 0.35 5.77 9.04
CA ASP A 65 -0.11 5.00 10.20
C ASP A 65 -1.52 4.41 10.00
N LEU A 66 -2.47 5.21 9.51
CA LEU A 66 -3.86 4.79 9.30
C LEU A 66 -3.98 3.70 8.23
N ILE A 67 -3.29 3.87 7.11
CA ILE A 67 -3.28 2.89 6.02
C ILE A 67 -2.48 1.64 6.43
N GLY A 68 -1.47 1.80 7.28
CA GLY A 68 -0.61 0.70 7.75
C GLY A 68 0.39 0.22 6.70
N VAL A 69 0.59 1.00 5.64
CA VAL A 69 1.53 0.73 4.55
C VAL A 69 2.37 1.98 4.32
N PRO A 70 3.70 1.87 4.23
CA PRO A 70 4.54 3.03 4.03
C PRO A 70 4.26 3.69 2.68
N LEU A 71 4.51 4.99 2.56
CA LEU A 71 4.45 5.67 1.27
C LEU A 71 5.38 4.95 0.28
N PRO A 72 4.95 4.72 -0.98
CA PRO A 72 5.75 3.99 -1.96
C PRO A 72 7.18 4.53 -2.06
N PRO A 73 8.23 3.67 -2.00
CA PRO A 73 9.61 4.11 -1.99
C PRO A 73 10.04 4.95 -3.20
N SER A 74 9.33 4.83 -4.34
CA SER A 74 9.53 5.63 -5.55
C SER A 74 9.18 7.10 -5.36
N ILE A 75 8.26 7.42 -4.45
CA ILE A 75 7.83 8.80 -4.19
C ILE A 75 8.87 9.49 -3.32
N LYS A 76 9.64 10.40 -3.93
CA LYS A 76 10.62 11.25 -3.24
C LYS A 76 10.13 12.69 -3.03
N THR A 77 9.11 13.08 -3.77
CA THR A 77 8.55 14.44 -3.75
C THR A 77 7.04 14.37 -3.90
N VAL A 78 6.33 15.13 -3.07
CA VAL A 78 4.91 15.44 -3.23
C VAL A 78 4.84 16.88 -3.72
N GLU A 79 4.22 17.12 -4.86
CA GLU A 79 4.03 18.47 -5.40
C GLU A 79 2.56 18.84 -5.26
N ILE A 80 2.30 20.11 -4.93
CA ILE A 80 0.96 20.67 -4.78
C ILE A 80 0.99 22.00 -5.49
N TYR A 81 0.02 22.25 -6.37
CA TYR A 81 -0.02 23.47 -7.17
C TYR A 81 -1.10 24.40 -6.62
N GLY A 82 -0.88 25.71 -6.72
CA GLY A 82 -1.87 26.71 -6.35
C GLY A 82 -2.02 27.68 -7.50
N ARG A 83 -3.06 27.55 -8.31
CA ARG A 83 -3.29 28.43 -9.47
C ARG A 83 -4.40 29.44 -9.16
N LYS A 84 -4.26 30.66 -9.66
CA LYS A 84 -5.34 31.66 -9.67
C LYS A 84 -5.33 32.36 -11.02
N THR A 85 -6.47 32.39 -11.72
CA THR A 85 -6.60 33.10 -13.00
C THR A 85 -7.63 34.23 -12.91
N VAL A 86 -7.60 35.15 -13.89
CA VAL A 86 -8.53 36.30 -13.96
C VAL A 86 -9.95 35.88 -14.37
N ALA A 87 -10.09 34.76 -15.08
CA ALA A 87 -11.37 34.24 -15.57
C ALA A 87 -12.02 33.22 -14.62
N ALA A 88 -11.22 32.55 -13.80
CA ALA A 88 -11.68 31.57 -12.81
C ALA A 88 -10.69 31.49 -11.64
N GLN A 89 -11.21 31.37 -10.41
CA GLN A 89 -10.43 30.91 -9.27
C GLN A 89 -10.45 29.38 -9.30
N GLU A 90 -9.51 28.79 -10.04
CA GLU A 90 -9.32 27.35 -10.15
C GLU A 90 -8.06 26.95 -9.40
N TRP A 91 -8.23 26.14 -8.36
CA TRP A 91 -7.15 25.63 -7.53
C TRP A 91 -6.81 24.21 -8.05
N ILE A 92 -5.55 23.75 -7.99
CA ILE A 92 -5.16 22.44 -8.57
C ILE A 92 -4.08 21.78 -7.74
N VAL A 93 -4.35 20.68 -7.06
CA VAL A 93 -3.31 19.81 -6.49
C VAL A 93 -2.81 18.88 -7.61
N GLY A 94 -1.58 19.09 -8.06
CA GLY A 94 -0.98 18.32 -9.16
C GLY A 94 0.05 17.33 -8.67
N TYR A 95 -0.07 16.07 -9.08
CA TYR A 95 0.86 14.99 -8.75
C TYR A 95 2.12 15.07 -9.61
N ASN A 96 3.22 14.50 -9.13
CA ASN A 96 4.31 14.13 -10.01
C ASN A 96 3.85 12.92 -10.87
N ASP A 97 4.22 12.88 -12.16
CA ASP A 97 3.73 12.00 -13.26
C ASP A 97 2.55 12.49 -14.12
N GLY A 98 2.10 13.74 -13.98
CA GLY A 98 1.23 14.39 -14.98
C GLY A 98 -0.27 14.16 -14.80
N ASN A 99 -0.69 13.45 -13.77
CA ASN A 99 -2.07 13.49 -13.28
C ASN A 99 -2.23 14.76 -12.43
N GLN A 100 -3.26 15.57 -12.71
CA GLN A 100 -3.56 16.80 -11.98
C GLN A 100 -4.98 16.70 -11.45
N VAL A 101 -5.21 17.00 -10.17
CA VAL A 101 -6.56 17.08 -9.61
C VAL A 101 -6.88 18.50 -9.18
N SER A 102 -7.95 19.05 -9.75
CA SER A 102 -8.36 20.42 -9.51
C SER A 102 -9.11 20.56 -8.19
N LEU A 103 -8.60 21.38 -7.27
CA LEU A 103 -9.33 21.88 -6.12
C LEU A 103 -10.35 22.95 -6.57
N LYS A 104 -11.64 22.73 -6.36
CA LYS A 104 -12.69 23.62 -6.89
C LYS A 104 -13.08 24.79 -5.95
N THR A 105 -12.52 24.93 -4.75
CA THR A 105 -13.05 25.87 -3.74
C THR A 105 -12.04 26.82 -3.11
N ASP A 106 -12.54 28.02 -2.74
CA ASP A 106 -11.78 29.17 -2.19
C ASP A 106 -11.29 28.97 -0.74
N HIS A 107 -11.62 27.84 -0.10
CA HIS A 107 -11.02 27.34 1.14
C HIS A 107 -10.85 25.82 0.97
N PRO A 108 -9.62 25.28 1.03
CA PRO A 108 -9.41 23.85 0.98
C PRO A 108 -9.83 23.34 2.34
N ASP A 109 -11.03 22.77 2.39
CA ASP A 109 -11.30 21.75 3.38
C ASP A 109 -10.08 20.81 3.42
N PRO A 110 -9.38 20.70 4.57
CA PRO A 110 -8.15 19.92 4.66
C PRO A 110 -8.35 18.46 4.23
N THR A 111 -9.57 17.94 4.35
CA THR A 111 -9.94 16.60 3.86
C THR A 111 -9.69 16.43 2.37
N ILE A 112 -9.87 17.47 1.55
CA ILE A 112 -9.60 17.39 0.12
C ILE A 112 -8.10 17.19 -0.12
N ILE A 113 -7.24 17.91 0.61
CA ILE A 113 -5.79 17.71 0.53
C ILE A 113 -5.44 16.27 0.94
N PHE A 114 -6.05 15.77 2.02
CA PHE A 114 -5.79 14.42 2.50
C PHE A 114 -6.24 13.35 1.50
N HIS A 115 -7.41 13.54 0.87
CA HIS A 115 -7.93 12.70 -0.19
C HIS A 115 -6.92 12.59 -1.34
N GLU A 116 -6.42 13.73 -1.82
CA GLU A 116 -5.41 13.73 -2.88
C GLU A 116 -4.10 13.05 -2.44
N LEU A 117 -3.70 13.18 -1.17
CA LEU A 117 -2.52 12.46 -0.67
C LEU A 117 -2.75 10.93 -0.65
N VAL A 118 -3.95 10.46 -0.33
CA VAL A 118 -4.24 9.02 -0.29
C VAL A 118 -4.09 8.37 -1.67
N HIS A 119 -4.30 9.12 -2.75
CA HIS A 119 -4.12 8.60 -4.11
C HIS A 119 -2.70 8.08 -4.41
N PHE A 120 -1.67 8.53 -3.68
CA PHE A 120 -0.32 7.93 -3.79
C PHE A 120 -0.34 6.43 -3.50
N TRP A 121 -1.12 6.00 -2.50
CA TRP A 121 -1.30 4.58 -2.20
C TRP A 121 -2.18 3.91 -3.25
N THR A 122 -3.28 4.54 -3.68
CA THR A 122 -4.20 3.90 -4.64
C THR A 122 -3.53 3.59 -5.97
N PHE A 123 -2.75 4.52 -6.50
CA PHE A 123 -2.07 4.35 -7.80
C PHE A 123 -0.91 3.37 -7.73
N HIS A 124 -0.08 3.44 -6.69
CA HIS A 124 1.16 2.65 -6.63
C HIS A 124 0.97 1.25 -6.06
N TYR A 125 -0.04 1.06 -5.20
CA TYR A 125 -0.41 -0.27 -4.68
C TYR A 125 -1.59 -0.89 -5.42
N HIS A 126 -2.03 -0.27 -6.53
CA HIS A 126 -3.05 -0.81 -7.42
C HIS A 126 -4.35 -1.15 -6.69
N ILE A 127 -4.78 -0.28 -5.77
CA ILE A 127 -6.10 -0.41 -5.15
C ILE A 127 -7.14 -0.49 -6.27
N PRO A 128 -8.08 -1.47 -6.24
CA PRO A 128 -9.04 -1.65 -7.32
C PRO A 128 -9.74 -0.33 -7.61
N TRP A 129 -9.76 0.09 -8.87
CA TRP A 129 -10.18 1.43 -9.21
C TRP A 129 -11.64 1.73 -8.80
N PRO A 130 -12.59 0.75 -8.77
CA PRO A 130 -13.95 1.01 -8.27
C PRO A 130 -14.00 1.41 -6.79
N LEU A 131 -12.92 1.14 -6.04
CA LEU A 131 -12.78 1.46 -4.63
C LEU A 131 -11.90 2.69 -4.39
N ALA A 132 -11.18 3.18 -5.40
CA ALA A 132 -10.13 4.18 -5.20
C ALA A 132 -10.65 5.47 -4.57
N GLU A 133 -11.75 6.03 -5.08
CA GLU A 133 -12.33 7.27 -4.55
C GLU A 133 -12.87 7.11 -3.13
N GLY A 134 -13.55 6.00 -2.86
CA GLY A 134 -14.03 5.68 -1.52
C GLY A 134 -12.91 5.41 -0.52
N TYR A 135 -11.81 4.83 -0.99
CA TYR A 135 -10.60 4.60 -0.21
C TYR A 135 -9.98 5.94 0.17
N CYS A 136 -9.84 6.85 -0.80
CA CYS A 136 -9.37 8.21 -0.54
C CYS A 136 -10.25 8.97 0.43
N ASN A 137 -11.58 8.94 0.26
CA ASN A 137 -12.52 9.56 1.20
C ASN A 137 -12.38 8.99 2.61
N LEU A 138 -12.37 7.65 2.76
CA LEU A 138 -12.22 6.99 4.05
C LEU A 138 -10.98 7.47 4.82
N TYR A 139 -9.80 7.37 4.19
CA TYR A 139 -8.56 7.73 4.89
C TYR A 139 -8.38 9.24 5.07
N ALA A 140 -8.92 10.06 4.17
CA ALA A 140 -8.96 11.50 4.34
C ALA A 140 -9.72 11.90 5.60
N ASP A 141 -10.92 11.35 5.78
CA ASP A 141 -11.76 11.68 6.93
C ASP A 141 -11.21 11.10 8.24
N LEU A 142 -10.67 9.87 8.21
CA LEU A 142 -9.98 9.30 9.37
C LEU A 142 -8.76 10.15 9.77
N CYS A 143 -8.00 10.64 8.80
CA CYS A 143 -6.88 11.55 9.04
C CYS A 143 -7.37 12.86 9.66
N ALA A 144 -8.43 13.44 9.10
CA ALA A 144 -9.00 14.68 9.62
C ALA A 144 -9.48 14.52 11.06
N TRP A 145 -10.13 13.40 11.38
CA TRP A 145 -10.54 13.07 12.74
C TRP A 145 -9.33 12.94 13.69
N ARG A 146 -8.25 12.25 13.27
CA ARG A 146 -7.02 12.07 14.07
C ARG A 146 -6.28 13.38 14.32
N MET A 147 -6.41 14.35 13.41
CA MET A 147 -5.90 15.72 13.53
C MET A 147 -6.82 16.64 14.35
N GLY A 148 -7.97 16.15 14.82
CA GLY A 148 -8.89 16.94 15.65
C GLY A 148 -9.80 17.89 14.86
N TYR A 149 -10.00 17.67 13.56
CA TYR A 149 -11.03 18.37 12.79
C TYR A 149 -12.41 17.76 13.11
N VAL A 150 -12.99 18.16 14.25
CA VAL A 150 -14.23 17.61 14.82
C VAL A 150 -15.49 17.96 14.01
N GLU A 151 -15.39 18.89 13.06
CA GLU A 151 -16.51 19.29 12.19
C GLU A 151 -16.85 18.24 11.12
N VAL A 152 -16.04 17.18 10.95
CA VAL A 152 -16.29 16.12 9.98
C VAL A 152 -17.32 15.11 10.54
N PRO A 153 -18.53 15.01 9.98
CA PRO A 153 -19.67 14.31 10.59
C PRO A 153 -19.61 12.78 10.47
N LEU A 154 -18.45 12.19 10.19
CA LEU A 154 -18.30 10.83 9.69
C LEU A 154 -18.95 9.74 10.55
N GLN A 155 -18.71 9.80 11.85
CA GLN A 155 -19.25 8.91 12.86
C GLN A 155 -20.76 9.05 13.09
N TYR A 156 -21.38 10.04 12.44
CA TYR A 156 -22.82 10.33 12.54
C TYR A 156 -23.58 10.03 11.24
N ILE A 157 -22.89 9.60 10.18
CA ILE A 157 -23.53 9.18 8.93
C ILE A 157 -23.90 7.69 9.06
N ASP A 158 -25.17 7.38 8.83
CA ASP A 158 -25.63 6.00 8.71
C ASP A 158 -25.26 5.46 7.32
N TRP A 159 -24.05 4.91 7.21
CA TRP A 159 -23.52 4.40 5.95
C TRP A 159 -24.31 3.19 5.42
N GLU A 160 -24.97 2.41 6.28
CA GLU A 160 -25.89 1.34 5.85
C GLU A 160 -27.13 1.92 5.15
N ALA A 161 -27.67 3.02 5.68
CA ALA A 161 -28.77 3.74 5.03
C ALA A 161 -28.33 4.38 3.71
N VAL A 162 -27.15 5.01 3.66
CA VAL A 162 -26.57 5.57 2.41
C VAL A 162 -26.42 4.47 1.38
N TYR A 163 -25.77 3.37 1.77
CA TYR A 163 -25.54 2.19 0.92
C TYR A 163 -26.85 1.59 0.40
N SER A 164 -27.87 1.47 1.26
CA SER A 164 -29.21 1.01 0.86
C SER A 164 -29.89 1.96 -0.11
N GLY A 165 -29.68 3.28 0.06
CA GLY A 165 -30.22 4.34 -0.80
C GLY A 165 -29.67 4.33 -2.22
N LEU A 166 -28.44 3.82 -2.44
CA LEU A 166 -27.80 3.73 -3.75
C LEU A 166 -28.65 2.99 -4.80
N LYS A 167 -29.48 2.03 -4.37
CA LYS A 167 -30.38 1.27 -5.24
C LYS A 167 -31.38 2.17 -5.99
N GLY A 168 -31.75 3.30 -5.39
CA GLY A 168 -32.68 4.28 -5.95
C GLY A 168 -32.03 5.43 -6.70
N PHE A 169 -30.70 5.50 -6.78
CA PHE A 169 -30.00 6.65 -7.34
C PHE A 169 -30.12 6.73 -8.86
N GLU A 170 -30.26 7.94 -9.38
CA GLU A 170 -30.33 8.23 -10.83
C GLU A 170 -28.92 8.20 -11.43
N GLY A 171 -28.72 7.50 -12.55
CA GLY A 171 -27.37 7.30 -13.10
C GLY A 171 -26.60 6.15 -12.46
N ARG A 172 -27.22 5.33 -11.60
CA ARG A 172 -26.61 4.10 -11.08
C ARG A 172 -26.11 3.19 -12.20
N ALA A 173 -24.91 2.66 -12.04
CA ALA A 173 -24.29 1.71 -12.96
C ALA A 173 -23.31 0.80 -12.22
N PRO A 174 -22.89 -0.34 -12.79
CA PRO A 174 -21.81 -1.14 -12.22
C PRO A 174 -20.55 -0.28 -12.06
N LEU A 175 -19.97 -0.22 -10.86
CA LEU A 175 -18.77 0.59 -10.61
C LEU A 175 -17.63 0.15 -11.52
N ASN A 176 -17.50 -1.14 -11.82
CA ASN A 176 -16.46 -1.65 -12.71
C ASN A 176 -16.64 -1.33 -14.22
N SER A 177 -17.76 -0.71 -14.62
CA SER A 177 -18.05 -0.36 -16.02
C SER A 177 -17.67 1.07 -16.38
N PHE A 178 -17.30 1.89 -15.40
CA PHE A 178 -17.06 3.29 -15.62
C PHE A 178 -15.69 3.60 -16.22
N ASN A 179 -15.69 4.59 -17.08
CA ASN A 179 -14.53 5.03 -17.83
C ASN A 179 -14.47 6.55 -17.77
N TYR A 180 -13.58 7.09 -16.94
CA TYR A 180 -13.35 8.54 -16.81
C TYR A 180 -13.00 9.23 -18.13
N LEU A 181 -12.55 8.48 -19.15
CA LEU A 181 -12.19 9.01 -20.48
C LEU A 181 -13.36 8.99 -21.47
N GLY A 182 -14.53 8.48 -21.08
CA GLY A 182 -15.74 8.45 -21.91
C GLY A 182 -16.68 9.61 -21.62
N ASP A 183 -17.74 9.74 -22.43
CA ASP A 183 -18.85 10.64 -22.15
C ASP A 183 -19.68 10.05 -20.99
N VAL A 184 -19.36 10.50 -19.77
CA VAL A 184 -20.10 10.12 -18.56
C VAL A 184 -20.90 11.32 -18.05
N SER A 185 -22.16 11.10 -17.65
CA SER A 185 -22.99 12.18 -17.10
C SER A 185 -22.52 12.62 -15.71
N GLU A 186 -22.87 13.83 -15.29
CA GLU A 186 -22.54 14.32 -13.95
C GLU A 186 -23.18 13.45 -12.85
N GLU A 187 -24.42 13.02 -13.06
CA GLU A 187 -25.15 12.13 -12.14
C GLU A 187 -24.46 10.77 -12.02
N GLN A 188 -23.94 10.26 -13.14
CA GLN A 188 -23.14 9.04 -13.14
C GLN A 188 -21.89 9.25 -12.29
N VAL A 189 -21.08 10.30 -12.54
CA VAL A 189 -19.89 10.61 -11.73
C VAL A 189 -20.23 10.68 -10.24
N GLU A 190 -21.28 11.41 -9.86
CA GLU A 190 -21.74 11.52 -8.47
C GLU A 190 -22.07 10.16 -7.86
N TYR A 191 -22.75 9.29 -8.62
CA TYR A 191 -23.03 7.91 -8.21
C TYR A 191 -21.74 7.13 -7.92
N PHE A 192 -20.73 7.20 -8.79
CA PHE A 192 -19.47 6.45 -8.58
C PHE A 192 -18.76 6.87 -7.31
N TYR A 193 -18.63 8.18 -7.08
CA TYR A 193 -18.04 8.71 -5.86
C TYR A 193 -18.81 8.23 -4.62
N MET A 194 -20.13 8.40 -4.60
CA MET A 194 -20.94 8.05 -3.44
C MET A 194 -20.97 6.54 -3.18
N ALA A 195 -21.07 5.72 -4.23
CA ALA A 195 -21.09 4.27 -4.10
C ALA A 195 -19.75 3.70 -3.66
N SER A 196 -18.63 4.17 -4.23
CA SER A 196 -17.28 3.80 -3.79
C SER A 196 -17.08 4.14 -2.32
N THR A 197 -17.51 5.34 -1.92
CA THR A 197 -17.46 5.83 -0.54
C THR A 197 -18.26 4.94 0.40
N ALA A 198 -19.55 4.73 0.14
CA ALA A 198 -20.41 3.92 0.99
C ALA A 198 -19.88 2.49 1.20
N VAL A 199 -19.28 1.91 0.16
CA VAL A 199 -18.67 0.57 0.23
C VAL A 199 -17.46 0.56 1.15
N MET A 200 -16.54 1.51 0.99
CA MET A 200 -15.33 1.55 1.81
C MET A 200 -15.64 1.88 3.26
N TYR A 201 -16.61 2.75 3.53
CA TYR A 201 -17.08 3.02 4.89
C TYR A 201 -17.73 1.82 5.54
N ARG A 202 -18.69 1.17 4.87
CA ARG A 202 -19.34 -0.03 5.37
C ARG A 202 -18.33 -1.17 5.59
N PHE A 203 -17.35 -1.28 4.70
CA PHE A 203 -16.26 -2.24 4.85
C PHE A 203 -15.40 -1.94 6.08
N TYR A 204 -15.04 -0.67 6.29
CA TYR A 204 -14.33 -0.22 7.49
C TYR A 204 -15.10 -0.50 8.78
N GLU A 205 -16.39 -0.19 8.83
CA GLU A 205 -17.25 -0.46 10.00
C GLU A 205 -17.37 -1.97 10.31
N THR A 206 -17.37 -2.80 9.27
CA THR A 206 -17.51 -4.27 9.41
C THR A 206 -16.20 -4.94 9.81
N VAL A 207 -15.09 -4.53 9.18
CA VAL A 207 -13.79 -5.22 9.28
C VAL A 207 -12.89 -4.61 10.36
N GLY A 208 -13.02 -3.31 10.61
CA GLY A 208 -12.21 -2.55 11.57
C GLY A 208 -10.84 -2.13 11.04
N GLU A 209 -10.26 -1.11 11.68
CA GLU A 209 -8.98 -0.48 11.31
C GLU A 209 -7.83 -1.50 11.24
N ASP A 210 -7.66 -2.35 12.26
CA ASP A 210 -6.52 -3.29 12.35
C ASP A 210 -6.50 -4.30 11.19
N SER A 211 -7.65 -4.91 10.90
CA SER A 211 -7.78 -5.86 9.80
C SER A 211 -7.56 -5.16 8.45
N LEU A 212 -8.06 -3.94 8.28
CA LEU A 212 -7.84 -3.13 7.08
C LEU A 212 -6.36 -2.81 6.85
N LYS A 213 -5.60 -2.48 7.91
CA LYS A 213 -4.14 -2.30 7.80
C LYS A 213 -3.46 -3.57 7.29
N ILE A 214 -3.83 -4.73 7.81
CA ILE A 214 -3.28 -6.01 7.36
C ILE A 214 -3.67 -6.28 5.89
N ILE A 215 -4.91 -6.00 5.50
CA ILE A 215 -5.36 -6.12 4.10
C ILE A 215 -4.52 -5.22 3.19
N ASN A 216 -4.35 -3.94 3.55
CA ASN A 216 -3.53 -3.00 2.78
C ASN A 216 -2.08 -3.48 2.65
N GLN A 217 -1.49 -4.00 3.73
CA GLN A 217 -0.14 -4.58 3.70
C GLN A 217 -0.03 -5.76 2.73
N ARG A 218 -1.05 -6.64 2.71
CA ARG A 218 -1.11 -7.76 1.76
C ARG A 218 -1.28 -7.32 0.31
N VAL A 219 -2.01 -6.23 0.09
CA VAL A 219 -2.17 -5.62 -1.24
C VAL A 219 -0.86 -4.99 -1.71
N ALA A 220 -0.13 -4.33 -0.82
CA ALA A 220 1.13 -3.67 -1.12
C ALA A 220 2.34 -4.63 -1.18
N GLU A 221 2.25 -5.82 -0.58
CA GLU A 221 3.32 -6.83 -0.48
C GLU A 221 4.01 -7.13 -1.83
N PRO A 222 3.32 -7.36 -2.96
CA PRO A 222 3.96 -7.60 -4.26
C PRO A 222 4.77 -6.42 -4.79
N VAL A 223 4.38 -5.19 -4.43
CA VAL A 223 5.03 -3.96 -4.88
C VAL A 223 6.24 -3.65 -4.00
N LEU A 224 6.10 -3.82 -2.68
CA LEU A 224 7.17 -3.59 -1.71
C LEU A 224 8.21 -4.72 -1.70
N ASN A 225 7.79 -5.94 -2.00
CA ASN A 225 8.62 -7.12 -2.07
C ASN A 225 8.28 -7.95 -3.32
N PRO A 226 8.89 -7.63 -4.48
CA PRO A 226 8.68 -8.36 -5.73
C PRO A 226 9.03 -9.85 -5.65
N ASP A 227 9.88 -10.24 -4.70
CA ASP A 227 10.29 -11.64 -4.49
C ASP A 227 9.32 -12.41 -3.57
N SER A 228 8.23 -11.79 -3.10
CA SER A 228 7.21 -12.42 -2.23
C SER A 228 6.47 -13.58 -2.90
N GLY A 229 6.56 -13.71 -4.22
CA GLY A 229 5.82 -14.70 -5.00
C GLY A 229 4.33 -14.36 -5.17
N ARG A 230 3.87 -13.20 -4.67
CA ARG A 230 2.56 -12.64 -4.97
C ARG A 230 2.65 -11.72 -6.20
N THR A 231 1.57 -11.66 -6.96
CA THR A 231 1.44 -10.74 -8.10
C THR A 231 0.70 -9.48 -7.65
N PRO A 232 1.10 -8.28 -8.09
CA PRO A 232 0.32 -7.06 -7.83
C PRO A 232 -1.12 -7.21 -8.31
N LEU A 233 -2.05 -6.52 -7.63
CA LEU A 233 -3.43 -6.45 -8.09
C LEU A 233 -3.47 -5.92 -9.52
N ASN A 234 -4.20 -6.63 -10.38
CA ASN A 234 -4.40 -6.22 -11.77
C ASN A 234 -5.88 -5.92 -12.00
N ASP A 235 -6.19 -4.64 -12.16
CA ASP A 235 -7.54 -4.18 -12.44
C ASP A 235 -7.71 -3.60 -13.86
N SER A 236 -6.79 -3.93 -14.77
CA SER A 236 -6.84 -3.51 -16.19
C SER A 236 -8.11 -3.95 -16.93
N ARG A 237 -8.94 -4.80 -16.33
CA ARG A 237 -10.16 -5.37 -16.90
C ARG A 237 -11.45 -4.93 -16.22
N GLY A 238 -11.38 -3.96 -15.31
CA GLY A 238 -12.57 -3.43 -14.65
C GLY A 238 -13.26 -4.46 -13.76
N GLY A 239 -12.72 -4.66 -12.55
CA GLY A 239 -13.33 -5.47 -11.50
C GLY A 239 -12.56 -6.74 -11.11
N THR A 240 -11.51 -7.12 -11.85
CA THR A 240 -10.65 -8.25 -11.46
C THR A 240 -9.88 -7.94 -10.18
N GLY A 241 -9.51 -6.67 -9.97
CA GLY A 241 -8.88 -6.22 -8.73
C GLY A 241 -9.76 -6.45 -7.50
N ILE A 242 -11.08 -6.28 -7.62
CA ILE A 242 -12.03 -6.50 -6.51
C ILE A 242 -12.01 -7.97 -6.07
N LEU A 243 -11.92 -8.92 -7.00
CA LEU A 243 -11.93 -10.35 -6.68
C LEU A 243 -10.70 -10.76 -5.88
N GLU A 244 -9.52 -10.29 -6.31
CA GLU A 244 -8.27 -10.51 -5.58
C GLU A 244 -8.27 -9.76 -4.23
N TYR A 245 -8.87 -8.57 -4.16
CA TYR A 245 -9.04 -7.85 -2.91
C TYR A 245 -9.93 -8.61 -1.92
N LEU A 246 -11.07 -9.17 -2.39
CA LEU A 246 -11.96 -10.03 -1.60
C LEU A 246 -11.30 -11.34 -1.15
N LYS A 247 -10.39 -11.87 -1.98
CA LYS A 247 -9.57 -13.02 -1.60
C LYS A 247 -8.64 -12.66 -0.43
N ILE A 248 -7.93 -11.53 -0.53
CA ILE A 248 -7.06 -11.03 0.54
C ILE A 248 -7.85 -10.75 1.81
N ASP A 249 -9.00 -10.09 1.69
CA ASP A 249 -9.92 -9.86 2.80
C ASP A 249 -10.27 -11.18 3.52
N LYS A 250 -10.70 -12.20 2.78
CA LYS A 250 -11.01 -13.51 3.37
C LYS A 250 -9.80 -14.19 3.98
N GLU A 251 -8.62 -14.08 3.39
CA GLU A 251 -7.37 -14.61 3.96
C GLU A 251 -7.06 -13.97 5.33
N VAL A 252 -7.36 -12.68 5.49
CA VAL A 252 -7.08 -11.90 6.71
C VAL A 252 -8.18 -12.08 7.76
N THR A 253 -9.44 -11.95 7.38
CA THR A 253 -10.58 -11.91 8.31
C THR A 253 -11.20 -13.28 8.55
N GLY A 254 -10.97 -14.24 7.65
CA GLY A 254 -11.66 -15.53 7.63
C GLY A 254 -13.12 -15.46 7.19
N VAL A 255 -13.62 -14.28 6.83
CA VAL A 255 -15.02 -14.00 6.44
C VAL A 255 -15.06 -13.57 4.97
N ASN A 256 -16.14 -13.92 4.28
CA ASN A 256 -16.36 -13.46 2.91
C ASN A 256 -17.26 -12.22 2.92
N HIS A 257 -16.69 -11.03 2.73
CA HIS A 257 -17.45 -9.77 2.70
C HIS A 257 -17.95 -9.39 1.30
N ALA A 258 -18.06 -10.32 0.35
CA ALA A 258 -18.52 -10.05 -1.02
C ALA A 258 -19.83 -9.24 -1.09
N GLU A 259 -20.73 -9.41 -0.12
CA GLU A 259 -21.99 -8.66 -0.04
C GLU A 259 -21.85 -7.14 0.13
N ILE A 260 -20.70 -6.67 0.61
CA ILE A 260 -20.38 -5.23 0.76
C ILE A 260 -19.92 -4.64 -0.58
N PHE A 261 -19.32 -5.46 -1.43
CA PHE A 261 -18.82 -5.07 -2.76
C PHE A 261 -19.85 -5.35 -3.86
N MET A 262 -21.05 -5.79 -3.48
CA MET A 262 -22.09 -6.23 -4.41
C MET A 262 -22.73 -5.10 -5.23
N PRO A 263 -23.08 -3.92 -4.67
CA PRO A 263 -23.58 -2.78 -5.44
C PRO A 263 -22.53 -2.17 -6.36
N VAL A 264 -21.25 -2.45 -6.08
CA VAL A 264 -20.09 -2.06 -6.90
C VAL A 264 -20.03 -2.89 -8.17
N VAL A 265 -20.46 -4.16 -8.12
CA VAL A 265 -20.35 -5.07 -9.24
C VAL A 265 -21.60 -5.08 -10.11
N LEU A 266 -22.83 -4.87 -9.60
CA LEU A 266 -24.00 -4.63 -10.43
C LEU A 266 -25.16 -3.96 -9.68
N ALA A 267 -25.54 -2.77 -10.14
CA ALA A 267 -26.61 -1.96 -9.56
C ALA A 267 -28.04 -2.55 -9.69
N GLU A 268 -28.20 -3.76 -10.25
CA GLU A 268 -29.53 -4.33 -10.59
C GLU A 268 -29.72 -5.82 -10.27
N TRP A 269 -28.85 -6.43 -9.48
CA TRP A 269 -28.98 -7.85 -9.14
C TRP A 269 -30.08 -8.13 -8.11
N GLY A 270 -30.96 -9.07 -8.43
CA GLY A 270 -31.92 -9.62 -7.47
C GLY A 270 -31.26 -10.58 -6.47
N ASP A 271 -31.95 -10.92 -5.37
CA ASP A 271 -31.41 -11.75 -4.28
C ASP A 271 -30.76 -13.07 -4.73
N ASP A 272 -31.29 -13.71 -5.77
CA ASP A 272 -30.72 -14.94 -6.33
C ASP A 272 -29.37 -14.71 -7.01
N GLN A 273 -29.19 -13.55 -7.64
CA GLN A 273 -27.93 -13.15 -8.26
C GLN A 273 -26.91 -12.73 -7.21
N VAL A 274 -27.35 -12.09 -6.11
CA VAL A 274 -26.51 -11.82 -4.92
C VAL A 274 -25.92 -13.10 -4.37
N ARG A 275 -26.78 -14.08 -4.04
CA ARG A 275 -26.35 -15.41 -3.58
C ARG A 275 -25.53 -16.15 -4.63
N GLY A 276 -25.78 -15.90 -5.91
CA GLY A 276 -25.00 -16.42 -7.03
C GLY A 276 -23.57 -15.92 -7.00
N PHE A 277 -23.40 -14.61 -6.82
CA PHE A 277 -22.09 -13.96 -6.74
C PHE A 277 -21.30 -14.36 -5.50
N GLU A 278 -21.89 -14.35 -4.31
CA GLU A 278 -21.20 -14.78 -3.08
C GLU A 278 -20.64 -16.21 -3.19
N ARG A 279 -21.44 -17.12 -3.76
CA ARG A 279 -21.02 -18.49 -4.06
C ARG A 279 -19.95 -18.51 -5.15
N GLY A 280 -20.08 -17.66 -6.16
CA GLY A 280 -19.10 -17.44 -7.21
C GLY A 280 -17.74 -17.01 -6.65
N ILE A 281 -17.69 -15.98 -5.81
CA ILE A 281 -16.49 -15.50 -5.11
C ILE A 281 -15.88 -16.63 -4.27
N SER A 282 -16.70 -17.29 -3.45
CA SER A 282 -16.23 -18.38 -2.60
C SER A 282 -15.56 -19.49 -3.42
N ARG A 283 -16.13 -19.81 -4.59
CA ARG A 283 -15.59 -20.79 -5.53
C ARG A 283 -14.35 -20.27 -6.25
N TYR A 284 -14.33 -19.01 -6.67
CA TYR A 284 -13.16 -18.37 -7.26
C TYR A 284 -11.96 -18.45 -6.32
N ILE A 285 -12.15 -18.11 -5.04
CA ILE A 285 -11.10 -18.19 -4.02
C ILE A 285 -10.57 -19.63 -3.93
N ALA A 286 -11.47 -20.62 -3.75
CA ALA A 286 -11.09 -22.02 -3.65
C ALA A 286 -10.36 -22.55 -4.91
N VAL A 287 -10.82 -22.18 -6.10
CA VAL A 287 -10.17 -22.57 -7.36
C VAL A 287 -8.80 -21.92 -7.48
N SER A 288 -8.67 -20.64 -7.11
CA SER A 288 -7.39 -19.92 -7.17
C SER A 288 -6.34 -20.55 -6.24
N GLU A 289 -6.75 -21.05 -5.08
CA GLU A 289 -5.90 -21.74 -4.11
C GLU A 289 -5.42 -23.10 -4.64
N VAL A 290 -6.28 -23.83 -5.37
CA VAL A 290 -5.93 -25.11 -6.00
C VAL A 290 -4.96 -24.88 -7.15
N LEU A 291 -5.23 -23.89 -8.01
CA LEU A 291 -4.49 -23.70 -9.24
C LEU A 291 -3.12 -23.03 -9.05
N LYS A 292 -2.87 -22.29 -7.96
CA LYS A 292 -1.58 -21.66 -7.60
C LYS A 292 -0.78 -21.05 -8.78
N GLY A 293 -1.45 -20.34 -9.70
CA GLY A 293 -0.80 -19.70 -10.85
C GLY A 293 -0.34 -20.64 -11.98
N SER A 294 -0.89 -21.86 -12.05
CA SER A 294 -0.69 -22.80 -13.17
C SER A 294 -1.10 -22.23 -14.53
N GLU A 295 -0.59 -22.85 -15.61
CA GLU A 295 -0.83 -22.51 -17.04
C GLU A 295 -2.31 -22.45 -17.46
N PHE A 296 -3.23 -22.84 -16.58
CA PHE A 296 -4.67 -22.69 -16.75
C PHE A 296 -5.16 -21.23 -16.66
N SER A 297 -4.25 -20.25 -16.47
CA SER A 297 -4.56 -18.81 -16.45
C SER A 297 -5.37 -18.34 -17.66
N ASP A 298 -5.14 -18.94 -18.83
CA ASP A 298 -5.79 -18.54 -20.08
C ASP A 298 -7.28 -18.89 -20.10
N GLN A 299 -7.67 -19.99 -19.46
CA GLN A 299 -9.08 -20.40 -19.32
C GLN A 299 -9.73 -19.83 -18.06
N PHE A 300 -8.93 -19.53 -17.03
CA PHE A 300 -9.43 -18.92 -15.79
C PHE A 300 -9.89 -17.47 -16.01
N ASN A 301 -9.21 -16.73 -16.87
CA ASN A 301 -9.55 -15.35 -17.22
C ASN A 301 -10.98 -15.17 -17.78
N PRO A 302 -11.42 -15.94 -18.80
CA PRO A 302 -12.81 -15.94 -19.25
C PRO A 302 -13.82 -16.28 -18.15
N ALA A 303 -13.50 -17.24 -17.26
CA ALA A 303 -14.38 -17.61 -16.16
C ALA A 303 -14.57 -16.44 -15.18
N VAL A 304 -13.46 -15.79 -14.80
CA VAL A 304 -13.48 -14.59 -13.95
C VAL A 304 -14.32 -13.47 -14.58
N ASN A 305 -14.18 -13.23 -15.89
CA ASN A 305 -15.02 -12.26 -16.59
C ASN A 305 -16.50 -12.64 -16.56
N ALA A 306 -16.83 -13.93 -16.73
CA ALA A 306 -18.20 -14.42 -16.61
C ALA A 306 -18.79 -14.16 -15.22
N LEU A 307 -18.00 -14.35 -14.15
CA LEU A 307 -18.41 -14.03 -12.78
C LEU A 307 -18.72 -12.54 -12.61
N LEU A 308 -17.85 -11.66 -13.10
CA LEU A 308 -18.03 -10.20 -13.05
C LEU A 308 -19.24 -9.72 -13.87
N GLN A 309 -19.62 -10.46 -14.91
CA GLN A 309 -20.79 -10.17 -15.74
C GLN A 309 -22.09 -10.82 -15.24
N GLY A 310 -22.06 -11.52 -14.10
CA GLY A 310 -23.23 -12.22 -13.55
C GLY A 310 -23.62 -13.50 -14.27
N GLN A 311 -22.73 -14.03 -15.13
CA GLN A 311 -22.90 -15.30 -15.81
C GLN A 311 -22.44 -16.44 -14.90
N PHE A 312 -23.09 -16.59 -13.74
CA PHE A 312 -22.65 -17.49 -12.67
C PHE A 312 -22.59 -18.96 -13.09
N GLU A 313 -23.52 -19.43 -13.93
CA GLU A 313 -23.52 -20.81 -14.42
C GLU A 313 -22.33 -21.09 -15.34
N VAL A 314 -21.95 -20.12 -16.17
CA VAL A 314 -20.77 -20.20 -17.05
C VAL A 314 -19.52 -20.28 -16.18
N PHE A 315 -19.37 -19.35 -15.22
CA PHE A 315 -18.26 -19.38 -14.27
C PHE A 315 -18.19 -20.70 -13.51
N GLN A 316 -19.31 -21.18 -12.97
CA GLN A 316 -19.39 -22.42 -12.21
C GLN A 316 -18.96 -23.64 -13.03
N THR A 317 -19.41 -23.73 -14.29
CA THR A 317 -19.08 -24.84 -15.18
C THR A 317 -17.58 -24.84 -15.51
N THR A 318 -17.03 -23.68 -15.88
CA THR A 318 -15.60 -23.54 -16.18
C THR A 318 -14.75 -23.80 -14.94
N ALA A 319 -15.14 -23.30 -13.77
CA ALA A 319 -14.44 -23.53 -12.51
C ALA A 319 -14.34 -25.03 -12.15
N ILE A 320 -15.42 -25.80 -12.33
CA ILE A 320 -15.41 -27.26 -12.12
C ILE A 320 -14.44 -27.92 -13.09
N GLN A 321 -14.54 -27.58 -14.38
CA GLN A 321 -13.68 -28.14 -15.42
C GLN A 321 -12.19 -27.90 -15.13
N LEU A 322 -11.83 -26.68 -14.72
CA LEU A 322 -10.45 -26.32 -14.38
C LEU A 322 -9.89 -27.16 -13.22
N VAL A 323 -10.69 -27.37 -12.18
CA VAL A 323 -10.28 -28.19 -11.03
C VAL A 323 -10.15 -29.67 -11.43
N GLU A 324 -11.09 -30.20 -12.22
CA GLU A 324 -11.01 -31.57 -12.73
C GLU A 324 -9.76 -31.77 -13.59
N ASP A 325 -9.46 -30.84 -14.48
CA ASP A 325 -8.31 -30.93 -15.37
C ASP A 325 -6.99 -30.78 -14.61
N TYR A 326 -6.93 -29.93 -13.58
CA TYR A 326 -5.81 -29.86 -12.65
C TYR A 326 -5.55 -31.23 -11.98
N TYR A 327 -6.58 -31.87 -11.41
CA TYR A 327 -6.40 -33.16 -10.75
C TYR A 327 -6.09 -34.31 -11.73
N LYS A 328 -6.64 -34.28 -12.96
CA LYS A 328 -6.26 -35.24 -14.01
C LYS A 328 -4.78 -35.10 -14.37
N GLU A 329 -4.29 -33.87 -14.47
CA GLU A 329 -2.90 -33.57 -14.78
C GLU A 329 -1.95 -33.98 -13.64
N GLU A 330 -2.29 -33.68 -12.39
CA GLU A 330 -1.52 -34.15 -11.22
C GLU A 330 -1.50 -35.68 -11.15
N LEU A 331 -2.61 -36.35 -11.46
CA LEU A 331 -2.66 -37.81 -11.55
C LEU A 331 -1.81 -38.33 -12.71
N ARG A 332 -1.81 -37.66 -13.87
CA ARG A 332 -0.94 -37.99 -15.01
C ARG A 332 0.52 -37.89 -14.61
N LYS A 333 0.95 -36.79 -13.98
CA LYS A 333 2.32 -36.62 -13.48
C LYS A 333 2.72 -37.66 -12.44
N ALA A 334 1.79 -38.07 -11.57
CA ALA A 334 2.05 -39.10 -10.56
C ALA A 334 2.12 -40.52 -11.15
N THR A 335 1.40 -40.78 -12.23
CA THR A 335 1.34 -42.10 -12.91
C THR A 335 2.37 -42.26 -14.02
N GLU A 336 2.82 -41.16 -14.61
CA GLU A 336 4.04 -41.09 -15.41
C GLU A 336 5.22 -41.39 -14.49
N THR A 337 5.56 -42.68 -14.42
CA THR A 337 6.83 -43.13 -13.85
C THR A 337 7.90 -42.27 -14.54
N PRO A 338 8.77 -41.54 -13.81
CA PRO A 338 9.85 -40.83 -14.46
C PRO A 338 10.52 -41.87 -15.34
N ALA A 339 10.50 -41.64 -16.66
CA ALA A 339 11.21 -42.51 -17.56
C ALA A 339 12.62 -42.53 -16.98
N TYR A 340 13.00 -43.66 -16.37
CA TYR A 340 14.40 -43.92 -16.14
C TYR A 340 14.94 -43.81 -17.55
N THR A 341 15.61 -42.69 -17.82
CA THR A 341 16.68 -42.70 -18.78
C THR A 341 17.57 -43.78 -18.20
N VAL A 342 17.38 -45.01 -18.71
CA VAL A 342 18.45 -45.96 -18.81
C VAL A 342 19.45 -45.18 -19.62
N ILE A 343 20.30 -44.41 -18.94
CA ILE A 343 21.57 -43.98 -19.49
C ILE A 343 22.11 -45.33 -19.95
N PRO A 344 22.13 -45.62 -21.26
CA PRO A 344 22.82 -46.82 -21.70
C PRO A 344 24.17 -46.69 -21.05
N ALA A 345 24.63 -47.70 -20.33
CA ALA A 345 25.96 -47.69 -19.76
C ALA A 345 26.91 -47.38 -20.93
N GLU A 346 27.22 -46.10 -21.10
CA GLU A 346 28.33 -45.66 -21.91
C GLU A 346 29.44 -46.43 -21.25
N LYS A 347 30.03 -47.36 -22.00
CA LYS A 347 31.37 -47.83 -21.70
C LYS A 347 32.12 -46.57 -21.32
N GLU A 348 32.39 -46.43 -20.02
CA GLU A 348 33.19 -45.35 -19.47
C GLU A 348 34.51 -45.44 -20.23
N THR A 349 34.60 -44.68 -21.31
CA THR A 349 35.89 -44.39 -21.89
C THR A 349 36.52 -43.51 -20.83
N GLY A 350 37.56 -44.04 -20.17
CA GLY A 350 38.36 -43.38 -19.15
C GLY A 350 39.08 -42.10 -19.61
N LEU A 351 38.57 -41.44 -20.67
CA LEU A 351 39.01 -40.16 -21.19
C LEU A 351 38.35 -38.97 -20.47
N LEU A 352 37.07 -39.05 -20.09
CA LEU A 352 36.36 -37.91 -19.51
C LEU A 352 36.71 -37.72 -18.03
N HIS A 353 36.85 -38.82 -17.28
CA HIS A 353 37.41 -38.82 -15.93
C HIS A 353 38.85 -38.31 -15.91
N ASN A 354 39.64 -38.61 -16.95
CA ASN A 354 41.00 -38.07 -17.11
C ASN A 354 40.96 -36.55 -17.32
N LYS A 355 40.05 -36.02 -18.15
CA LYS A 355 39.98 -34.58 -18.41
C LYS A 355 39.57 -33.77 -17.16
N LEU A 356 38.57 -34.24 -16.41
CA LEU A 356 38.17 -33.59 -15.16
C LEU A 356 39.26 -33.70 -14.08
N PHE A 357 39.95 -34.84 -14.01
CA PHE A 357 41.12 -34.99 -13.15
C PHE A 357 42.24 -34.01 -13.52
N TRP A 358 42.57 -33.88 -14.81
CA TRP A 358 43.57 -32.91 -15.28
C TRP A 358 43.15 -31.46 -15.07
N ILE A 359 41.87 -31.11 -15.25
CA ILE A 359 41.34 -29.78 -14.91
C ILE A 359 41.47 -29.52 -13.41
N GLY A 360 41.15 -30.50 -12.57
CA GLY A 360 41.33 -30.41 -11.12
C GLY A 360 42.79 -30.20 -10.73
N VAL A 361 43.72 -30.95 -11.33
CA VAL A 361 45.16 -30.82 -11.10
C VAL A 361 45.68 -29.45 -11.56
N ILE A 362 45.27 -28.97 -12.74
CA ILE A 362 45.66 -27.64 -13.24
C ILE A 362 45.14 -26.54 -12.31
N THR A 363 43.88 -26.63 -11.89
CA THR A 363 43.27 -25.64 -10.99
C THR A 363 43.98 -25.62 -9.64
N LEU A 364 44.38 -26.79 -9.12
CA LEU A 364 45.15 -26.90 -7.88
C LEU A 364 46.54 -26.28 -8.01
N VAL A 365 47.26 -26.54 -9.11
CA VAL A 365 48.59 -25.97 -9.36
C VAL A 365 48.53 -24.44 -9.50
N VAL A 366 47.51 -23.92 -10.20
CA VAL A 366 47.28 -22.48 -10.31
C VAL A 366 46.95 -21.86 -8.95
N GLY A 367 46.08 -22.50 -8.16
CA GLY A 367 45.74 -22.05 -6.81
C GLY A 367 46.95 -22.00 -5.87
N ILE A 368 47.78 -23.04 -5.88
CA ILE A 368 49.02 -23.09 -5.08
C ILE A 368 50.03 -22.03 -5.55
N SER A 369 50.15 -21.81 -6.87
CA SER A 369 51.06 -20.80 -7.41
C SER A 369 50.62 -19.37 -7.07
N LEU A 370 49.32 -19.09 -7.12
CA LEU A 370 48.73 -17.82 -6.67
C LEU A 370 48.93 -17.60 -5.17
N LEU A 371 48.73 -18.64 -4.36
CA LEU A 371 48.96 -18.56 -2.93
C LEU A 371 50.44 -18.27 -2.61
N ALA A 372 51.36 -18.97 -3.29
CA ALA A 372 52.79 -18.72 -3.16
C ALA A 372 53.17 -17.29 -3.62
N TYR A 373 52.55 -16.78 -4.68
CA TYR A 373 52.75 -15.40 -5.14
C TYR A 373 52.28 -14.38 -4.09
N VAL A 374 51.08 -14.55 -3.52
CA VAL A 374 50.54 -13.66 -2.47
C VAL A 374 51.43 -13.70 -1.23
N ILE A 375 51.86 -14.89 -0.78
CA ILE A 375 52.76 -15.02 0.36
C ILE A 375 54.12 -14.37 0.06
N SER A 376 54.66 -14.50 -1.16
CA SER A 376 55.91 -13.85 -1.54
C SER A 376 55.80 -12.31 -1.64
N GLY A 377 54.59 -11.79 -1.91
CA GLY A 377 54.28 -10.35 -1.86
C GLY A 377 54.24 -9.83 -0.43
N LEU A 378 53.61 -10.58 0.48
CA LEU A 378 53.56 -10.23 1.91
C LEU A 378 54.94 -10.27 2.58
N VAL A 379 55.80 -11.22 2.18
CA VAL A 379 57.19 -11.28 2.68
C VAL A 379 58.06 -10.12 2.16
N LYS A 380 57.69 -9.49 1.04
CA LYS A 380 58.35 -8.27 0.55
C LYS A 380 57.88 -6.99 1.23
N GLU A 381 56.65 -6.96 1.75
CA GLU A 381 56.12 -5.80 2.49
C GLU A 381 56.62 -5.74 3.96
N GLU A 382 57.20 -6.83 4.50
CA GLU A 382 57.82 -6.82 5.83
C GLU A 382 59.26 -6.25 5.87
N GLU A 383 59.91 -5.94 4.73
CA GLU A 383 61.23 -5.30 4.71
C GLU A 383 61.19 -3.75 4.70
N GLU A 384 60.02 -3.13 4.57
CA GLU A 384 59.84 -1.66 4.64
C GLU A 384 58.74 -1.28 5.66
N PHE A 385 58.89 -1.71 6.91
CA PHE A 385 58.10 -1.17 8.01
C PHE A 385 59.02 -0.50 9.04
N GLU A 386 59.41 0.74 8.75
CA GLU A 386 59.98 1.65 9.73
C GLU A 386 58.93 1.96 10.80
N TRP A 387 59.27 1.63 12.04
CA TRP A 387 58.44 1.90 13.21
C TRP A 387 58.42 3.41 13.51
N GLU A 388 57.39 4.12 13.07
CA GLU A 388 57.01 5.36 13.74
C GLU A 388 56.20 5.03 15.01
N SER A 389 56.84 5.28 16.15
CA SER A 389 56.24 5.14 17.48
C SER A 389 55.10 6.13 17.71
N PRO A 390 53.89 5.69 18.11
CA PRO A 390 52.81 6.61 18.48
C PRO A 390 53.10 7.26 19.84
N SER A 391 53.01 8.58 19.86
CA SER A 391 52.98 9.40 21.07
C SER A 391 51.83 8.99 22.01
N ARG A 392 52.15 8.97 23.30
CA ARG A 392 51.21 8.88 24.43
C ARG A 392 50.24 10.08 24.45
N ASP A 393 49.10 9.85 25.11
CA ASP A 393 47.98 10.75 25.44
C ASP A 393 46.80 10.62 24.45
N GLU A 394 45.57 10.23 24.81
CA GLU A 394 44.84 10.16 26.07
C GLU A 394 43.94 8.90 26.09
N ARG A 395 43.95 8.13 27.19
CA ARG A 395 42.88 7.16 27.48
C ARG A 395 41.71 7.92 28.11
N LYS A 396 40.54 7.95 27.47
CA LYS A 396 39.26 8.22 28.14
C LYS A 396 38.35 7.01 28.04
N SER A 397 38.18 6.37 29.19
CA SER A 397 37.22 5.31 29.49
C SER A 397 35.80 5.80 29.29
N TRP A 398 34.99 5.04 28.54
CA TRP A 398 33.57 5.26 28.38
C TRP A 398 32.84 4.60 29.56
N MET A 399 32.13 5.38 30.38
CA MET A 399 31.14 4.90 31.35
C MET A 399 29.73 5.23 30.82
N PRO A 400 28.77 4.30 30.92
CA PRO A 400 27.39 4.59 30.53
C PRO A 400 26.71 5.56 31.53
N PRO A 401 25.72 6.36 31.10
CA PRO A 401 25.03 7.31 31.96
C PRO A 401 24.16 6.59 33.00
N ARG A 402 24.21 7.06 34.25
CA ARG A 402 23.20 6.71 35.28
C ARG A 402 21.90 7.44 34.95
N HIS A 403 20.80 6.68 34.85
CA HIS A 403 19.46 7.24 34.88
C HIS A 403 19.20 7.89 36.24
N SER A 404 18.99 9.21 36.24
CA SER A 404 18.32 9.90 37.34
C SER A 404 16.83 9.61 37.25
N ILE A 405 16.29 8.96 38.28
CA ILE A 405 14.87 8.80 38.53
C ILE A 405 14.29 10.20 38.78
N PRO A 406 13.23 10.63 38.08
CA PRO A 406 12.49 11.85 38.44
C PRO A 406 11.76 11.61 39.77
N GLU A 407 11.87 12.55 40.69
CA GLU A 407 11.03 12.62 41.89
C GLU A 407 9.55 12.71 41.48
N GLU A 408 8.72 11.86 42.09
CA GLU A 408 7.25 11.92 41.99
C GLU A 408 6.75 13.26 42.56
N PRO A 409 5.78 13.92 41.90
CA PRO A 409 5.06 15.01 42.53
C PRO A 409 4.13 14.45 43.63
N GLU A 410 4.19 15.05 44.82
CA GLU A 410 3.22 14.83 45.90
C GLU A 410 1.81 15.15 45.38
N GLU A 411 0.92 14.14 45.39
CA GLU A 411 -0.51 14.32 45.17
C GLU A 411 -1.11 15.10 46.36
N PRO A 412 -1.98 16.10 46.11
CA PRO A 412 -2.79 16.69 47.17
C PRO A 412 -3.89 15.70 47.62
N ASP A 413 -4.09 15.59 48.93
CA ASP A 413 -5.21 14.89 49.58
C ASP A 413 -6.55 15.42 49.05
N GLU A 414 -7.14 14.72 48.08
CA GLU A 414 -8.55 14.88 47.72
C GLU A 414 -9.40 13.89 48.54
N GLU A 415 -10.28 14.45 49.36
CA GLU A 415 -11.30 13.75 50.13
C GLU A 415 -12.10 12.81 49.23
N ARG A 416 -12.05 11.51 49.56
CA ARG A 416 -12.89 10.50 48.90
C ARG A 416 -14.37 10.82 49.11
N PRO A 417 -15.20 10.92 48.06
CA PRO A 417 -16.65 10.98 48.23
C PRO A 417 -17.16 9.65 48.81
N GLU A 418 -18.02 9.75 49.82
CA GLU A 418 -18.72 8.63 50.43
C GLU A 418 -19.53 7.86 49.38
N THR A 419 -19.26 6.56 49.25
CA THR A 419 -20.06 5.65 48.43
C THR A 419 -21.47 5.52 49.00
N PRO A 420 -22.55 5.64 48.19
CA PRO A 420 -23.91 5.50 48.67
C PRO A 420 -24.20 4.07 49.15
N ASP A 421 -24.93 3.97 50.27
CA ASP A 421 -25.41 2.71 50.84
C ASP A 421 -26.39 2.01 49.88
N LEU A 422 -25.98 0.86 49.35
CA LEU A 422 -26.73 0.02 48.41
C LEU A 422 -27.99 -0.63 49.01
N ARG A 423 -28.41 -0.25 50.22
CA ARG A 423 -29.64 -0.75 50.87
C ARG A 423 -30.90 0.09 50.64
N GLU A 424 -30.80 1.23 49.96
CA GLU A 424 -31.98 2.08 49.65
C GLU A 424 -32.59 1.88 48.25
N LEU A 425 -32.05 0.98 47.42
CA LEU A 425 -32.56 0.74 46.05
C LEU A 425 -33.52 -0.47 45.91
N THR A 426 -34.05 -0.99 47.03
CA THR A 426 -35.07 -2.08 47.00
C THR A 426 -36.27 -1.83 47.92
N LYS A 427 -36.83 -0.60 47.92
CA LYS A 427 -38.16 -0.34 48.48
C LYS A 427 -39.04 0.46 47.52
#